data_AF-A0A1I6D5Y3-F1
#
_entry.id   AF-A0A1I6D5Y3-F1
#
_cell.length_a   1.000
_cell.length_b   1.000
_cell.length_c   1.000
_cell.angle_alpha   90.00
_cell.angle_beta   90.00
_cell.angle_gamma   90.00
#
_symmetry.space_group_name_H-M   'P 1'
#
loop_
_entity.id
_entity.type
_entity.pdbx_description
1 polymer ?
#
loop_
_entity_poly.entity_id
_entity_poly.type
_entity_poly.pdbx_seq_one_letter_code
_entity_poly.pdbx_strand_id
1 'polypeptide(L)'
;MADELIDWARIAELREEFGEDGFSEIVKLFMVEVESGIDALERDVEARAERLHFLKGSALNLGFSAMAVICCDEAPDDETVALVREVFASSRDAFFKGCDVAGTDSAPASFRA
;
A
#
# COMPACT_ATOMS: atom_id res chain seq x y z
N MET A 1 7.45 5.15 15.46
CA MET A 1 7.30 3.90 14.68
C MET A 1 6.31 4.05 13.52
N ALA A 2 5.23 4.84 13.62
CA ALA A 2 4.39 5.16 12.45
C ALA A 2 5.09 6.09 11.44
N ASP A 3 5.96 7.00 11.93
CA ASP A 3 6.72 7.94 11.11
C ASP A 3 7.77 7.27 10.19
N GLU A 4 8.07 5.98 10.40
CA GLU A 4 9.01 5.21 9.58
C GLU A 4 8.30 4.42 8.46
N LEU A 5 7.04 4.05 8.70
CA LEU A 5 6.20 3.28 7.78
C LEU A 5 5.59 4.17 6.68
N ILE A 6 5.35 5.44 7.01
CA ILE A 6 4.59 6.36 6.17
C ILE A 6 5.32 7.69 6.01
N ASP A 7 5.51 8.09 4.76
CA ASP A 7 5.86 9.43 4.34
C ASP A 7 4.61 10.33 4.33
N TRP A 8 4.36 10.95 5.48
CA TRP A 8 3.24 11.88 5.65
C TRP A 8 3.40 13.18 4.86
N ALA A 9 4.62 13.57 4.48
CA ALA A 9 4.83 14.73 3.62
C ALA A 9 4.29 14.44 2.22
N ARG A 10 4.56 13.24 1.68
CA ARG A 10 4.00 12.83 0.39
C ARG A 10 2.47 12.76 0.40
N ILE A 11 1.88 12.30 1.50
CA ILE A 11 0.43 12.28 1.66
C ILE A 11 -0.16 13.70 1.69
N ALA A 12 0.51 14.64 2.36
CA ALA A 12 0.08 16.04 2.38
C ALA A 12 0.11 16.66 0.98
N GLU A 13 1.16 16.40 0.18
CA GLU A 13 1.25 16.82 -1.22
C GLU A 13 0.10 16.26 -2.06
N LEU A 14 -0.18 14.94 -1.95
CA LEU A 14 -1.30 14.31 -2.64
C LEU A 14 -2.65 14.95 -2.25
N ARG A 15 -2.84 15.25 -0.96
CA ARG A 15 -4.08 15.91 -0.50
C ARG A 15 -4.21 17.33 -1.04
N GLU A 16 -3.10 18.05 -1.20
CA GLU A 16 -3.07 19.38 -1.80
C GLU A 16 -3.37 19.32 -3.31
N GLU A 17 -2.80 18.35 -4.02
CA GLU A 17 -2.97 18.17 -5.47
C GLU A 17 -4.42 17.81 -5.86
N PHE A 18 -5.05 16.92 -5.09
CA PHE A 18 -6.37 16.36 -5.44
C PHE A 18 -7.54 16.97 -4.64
N GLY A 19 -7.25 17.76 -3.61
CA GLY A 19 -8.25 18.23 -2.65
C GLY A 19 -8.84 17.07 -1.81
N GLU A 20 -9.69 17.38 -0.84
CA GLU A 20 -10.20 16.39 0.12
C GLU A 20 -11.03 15.27 -0.52
N ASP A 21 -11.98 15.64 -1.39
CA ASP A 21 -12.85 14.67 -2.08
C ASP A 21 -12.06 13.82 -3.10
N GLY A 22 -11.16 14.44 -3.86
CA GLY A 22 -10.33 13.74 -4.84
C GLY A 22 -9.29 12.83 -4.19
N PHE A 23 -8.75 13.24 -3.04
CA PHE A 23 -7.80 12.45 -2.27
C PHE A 23 -8.41 11.14 -1.76
N SER A 24 -9.63 11.17 -1.22
CA SER A 24 -10.29 9.95 -0.74
C SER A 24 -10.50 8.93 -1.87
N GLU A 25 -10.95 9.40 -3.03
CA GLU A 25 -11.19 8.53 -4.19
C GLU A 25 -9.89 7.96 -4.78
N ILE A 26 -8.84 8.78 -4.90
CA ILE A 26 -7.58 8.29 -5.44
C ILE A 26 -6.90 7.30 -4.48
N VAL A 27 -6.97 7.54 -3.18
CA VAL A 27 -6.45 6.63 -2.15
C VAL A 27 -7.17 5.28 -2.23
N LYS A 28 -8.50 5.27 -2.31
CA LYS A 28 -9.27 4.01 -2.45
C LYS A 28 -8.85 3.22 -3.69
N LEU A 29 -8.69 3.90 -4.84
CA LEU A 29 -8.27 3.24 -6.08
C LEU A 29 -6.88 2.61 -5.95
N PHE A 30 -5.92 3.36 -5.39
CA PHE A 30 -4.57 2.85 -5.16
C PHE A 30 -4.55 1.69 -4.15
N MET A 31 -5.34 1.72 -3.08
CA MET A 31 -5.41 0.60 -2.12
C MET A 31 -5.87 -0.69 -2.80
N VAL A 32 -6.92 -0.61 -3.63
CA VAL A 32 -7.42 -1.76 -4.40
C VAL A 32 -6.36 -2.28 -5.37
N GLU A 33 -5.63 -1.39 -6.02
CA GLU A 33 -4.56 -1.74 -6.96
C GLU A 33 -3.38 -2.42 -6.27
N VAL A 34 -2.97 -1.91 -5.09
CA VAL A 34 -1.90 -2.51 -4.27
C VAL A 34 -2.33 -3.88 -3.76
N GLU A 35 -3.54 -4.02 -3.22
CA GLU A 35 -4.09 -5.30 -2.77
C GLU A 35 -4.11 -6.32 -3.92
N SER A 36 -4.57 -5.92 -5.10
CA SER A 36 -4.58 -6.76 -6.30
C SER A 36 -3.17 -7.17 -6.75
N GLY A 37 -2.19 -6.27 -6.63
CA GLY A 37 -0.80 -6.56 -6.95
C GLY A 37 -0.17 -7.57 -5.99
N ILE A 38 -0.46 -7.47 -4.69
CA ILE A 38 0.00 -8.43 -3.67
C ILE A 38 -0.62 -9.82 -3.94
N ASP A 39 -1.91 -9.84 -4.25
CA ASP A 39 -2.64 -11.06 -4.61
C ASP A 39 -2.11 -11.73 -5.89
N ALA A 40 -1.46 -10.97 -6.78
CA ALA A 40 -0.80 -11.50 -7.96
C ALA A 40 0.58 -12.09 -7.64
N LEU A 41 1.32 -11.52 -6.68
CA LEU A 41 2.61 -12.06 -6.22
C LEU A 41 2.50 -13.52 -5.75
N GLU A 42 1.38 -13.86 -5.10
CA GLU A 42 1.13 -15.21 -4.60
C GLU A 42 0.80 -16.21 -5.72
N ARG A 43 0.24 -15.74 -6.83
CA ARG A 43 -0.29 -16.59 -7.91
C ARG A 43 0.71 -16.87 -9.02
N ASP A 44 1.63 -15.94 -9.27
CA ASP A 44 2.55 -16.01 -10.41
C ASP A 44 3.99 -15.73 -9.97
N VAL A 45 4.76 -16.82 -9.78
CA VAL A 45 6.16 -16.78 -9.34
C VAL A 45 7.06 -16.12 -10.40
N GLU A 46 6.78 -16.35 -11.68
CA GLU A 46 7.62 -15.85 -12.79
C GLU A 46 7.47 -14.33 -12.94
N ALA A 47 6.29 -13.79 -12.65
CA ALA A 47 6.02 -12.36 -12.70
C ALA A 47 6.40 -11.60 -11.41
N ARG A 48 6.86 -12.26 -10.34
CA ARG A 48 7.08 -11.62 -9.03
C ARG A 48 8.01 -10.42 -9.09
N ALA A 49 9.11 -10.51 -9.83
CA ALA A 49 10.07 -9.39 -9.94
C ALA A 49 9.42 -8.14 -10.54
N GLU A 50 8.65 -8.30 -11.62
CA GLU A 50 7.90 -7.21 -12.25
C GLU A 50 6.83 -6.65 -11.30
N ARG A 51 6.12 -7.54 -10.59
CA ARG A 51 5.07 -7.15 -9.66
C ARG A 51 5.62 -6.42 -8.43
N LEU A 52 6.77 -6.82 -7.90
CA LEU A 52 7.46 -6.08 -6.84
C LEU A 52 7.86 -4.68 -7.31
N HIS A 53 8.38 -4.55 -8.54
CA HIS A 53 8.69 -3.24 -9.11
C HIS A 53 7.46 -2.34 -9.22
N PHE A 54 6.35 -2.88 -9.69
CA PHE A 54 5.07 -2.18 -9.75
C PHE A 54 4.60 -1.73 -8.35
N LEU A 55 4.59 -2.65 -7.38
CA LEU A 55 4.18 -2.38 -6.00
C LEU A 55 5.07 -1.36 -5.31
N LYS A 56 6.38 -1.33 -5.61
CA LYS A 56 7.28 -0.27 -5.16
C LYS A 56 6.80 1.10 -5.63
N GLY A 57 6.45 1.23 -6.91
CA GLY A 57 5.94 2.49 -7.47
C GLY A 57 4.65 2.95 -6.79
N SER A 58 3.70 2.03 -6.62
CA SER A 58 2.43 2.32 -5.93
C SER A 58 2.63 2.70 -4.46
N ALA A 59 3.53 2.00 -3.76
CA ALA A 59 3.88 2.30 -2.38
C ALA A 59 4.51 3.69 -2.23
N LEU A 60 5.46 4.06 -3.09
CA LEU A 60 6.06 5.40 -3.08
C LEU A 60 5.02 6.50 -3.35
N ASN A 61 4.11 6.27 -4.29
CA ASN A 61 3.06 7.24 -4.60
C ASN A 61 2.16 7.49 -3.38
N LEU A 62 1.74 6.44 -2.68
CA LEU A 62 0.91 6.52 -1.46
C LEU A 62 1.67 6.99 -0.21
N GLY A 63 3.00 7.09 -0.27
CA GLY A 63 3.85 7.37 0.88
C GLY A 63 4.11 6.17 1.78
N PHE A 64 3.90 4.93 1.33
CA PHE A 64 4.20 3.71 2.10
C PHE A 64 5.70 3.37 2.02
N SER A 65 6.53 4.21 2.64
CA SER A 65 7.99 4.18 2.56
C SER A 65 8.59 2.81 2.91
N ALA A 66 8.13 2.17 3.98
CA ALA A 66 8.64 0.86 4.39
C ALA A 66 8.34 -0.24 3.37
N MET A 67 7.13 -0.22 2.79
CA MET A 67 6.77 -1.17 1.74
C MET A 67 7.61 -0.96 0.47
N ALA A 68 7.88 0.30 0.11
CA ALA A 68 8.72 0.61 -1.04
C ALA A 68 10.16 0.08 -0.89
N VAL A 69 10.71 0.09 0.32
CA VAL A 69 12.04 -0.47 0.63
C VAL A 69 12.04 -1.99 0.45
N ILE A 70 11.07 -2.69 1.04
CA ILE A 70 10.96 -4.15 0.92
C ILE A 70 10.82 -4.57 -0.55
N CYS A 71 9.96 -3.90 -1.32
CA CYS A 71 9.79 -4.17 -2.75
C CYS A 71 11.04 -3.85 -3.61
N CYS A 72 12.05 -3.16 -3.06
CA CYS A 72 13.28 -2.78 -3.75
C CYS A 72 14.44 -3.72 -3.45
N ASP A 73 14.61 -4.07 -2.17
CA ASP A 73 15.85 -4.64 -1.66
C ASP A 73 15.82 -6.17 -1.55
N GLU A 74 14.62 -6.76 -1.56
CA GLU A 74 14.42 -8.19 -1.33
C GLU A 74 14.27 -9.02 -2.62
N ALA A 75 14.61 -10.30 -2.53
CA ALA A 75 14.48 -11.25 -3.64
C ALA A 75 12.99 -11.59 -3.93
N PRO A 76 12.59 -11.92 -5.17
CA PRO A 76 11.20 -12.25 -5.51
C PRO A 76 10.77 -13.67 -5.06
N ASP A 77 11.05 -14.03 -3.81
CA ASP A 77 10.73 -15.32 -3.21
C ASP A 77 9.49 -15.27 -2.29
N ASP A 78 9.13 -16.40 -1.72
CA ASP A 78 7.94 -16.52 -0.86
C ASP A 78 8.06 -15.71 0.45
N GLU A 79 9.28 -15.54 0.96
CA GLU A 79 9.53 -14.79 2.20
C GLU A 79 9.25 -13.30 1.97
N THR A 80 9.73 -12.76 0.85
CA THR A 80 9.41 -11.39 0.44
C THR A 80 7.94 -11.18 0.20
N VAL A 81 7.25 -12.12 -0.44
CA VAL A 81 5.79 -12.00 -0.66
C VAL A 81 5.04 -11.92 0.68
N ALA A 82 5.39 -12.76 1.65
CA ALA A 82 4.80 -12.71 2.99
C ALA A 82 5.09 -11.38 3.70
N LEU A 83 6.34 -10.91 3.62
CA LEU A 83 6.77 -9.65 4.23
C LEU A 83 6.07 -8.43 3.60
N VAL A 84 5.91 -8.41 2.27
CA VAL A 84 5.16 -7.38 1.55
C VAL A 84 3.70 -7.32 2.01
N ARG A 85 3.06 -8.48 2.22
CA ARG A 85 1.68 -8.55 2.72
C ARG A 85 1.57 -8.00 4.14
N GLU A 86 2.52 -8.34 5.01
CA GLU A 86 2.55 -7.88 6.41
C GLU A 86 2.79 -6.37 6.52
N VAL A 87 3.80 -5.85 5.80
CA VAL A 87 4.11 -4.42 5.83
C VAL A 87 2.99 -3.60 5.22
N PHE A 88 2.33 -4.09 4.16
CA PHE A 88 1.17 -3.41 3.57
C PHE A 88 0.03 -3.29 4.58
N ALA A 89 -0.32 -4.37 5.28
CA ALA A 89 -1.37 -4.33 6.30
C ALA A 89 -1.03 -3.31 7.41
N SER A 90 0.22 -3.31 7.87
CA SER A 90 0.69 -2.38 8.91
C SER A 90 0.66 -0.92 8.45
N SER A 91 1.14 -0.65 7.23
CA SER A 91 1.13 0.70 6.62
C SER A 91 -0.29 1.19 6.38
N ARG A 92 -1.20 0.33 5.92
CA ARG A 92 -2.62 0.67 5.72
C ARG A 92 -3.30 1.05 7.04
N ASP A 93 -3.10 0.26 8.08
CA ASP A 93 -3.70 0.53 9.40
C ASP A 93 -3.14 1.83 10.01
N ALA A 94 -1.82 2.07 9.86
CA ALA A 94 -1.20 3.32 10.28
C ALA A 94 -1.73 4.52 9.46
N PHE A 95 -1.94 4.35 8.16
CA PHE A 95 -2.48 5.38 7.27
C PHE A 95 -3.87 5.82 7.70
N PHE A 96 -4.80 4.86 7.88
CA PHE A 96 -6.17 5.19 8.28
C PHE A 96 -6.29 5.67 9.73
N LYS A 97 -5.33 5.33 10.60
CA LYS A 97 -5.28 5.89 11.95
C LYS A 97 -4.76 7.34 11.97
N GLY A 98 -3.82 7.68 11.09
CA GLY A 98 -3.17 8.99 11.06
C GLY A 98 -3.85 10.00 10.13
N CYS A 99 -4.53 9.55 9.08
CA CYS A 99 -5.39 10.41 8.30
C CYS A 99 -6.76 10.54 8.99
N ASP A 100 -7.15 11.76 9.32
CA ASP A 100 -8.51 12.13 9.75
C ASP A 100 -9.48 12.07 8.55
N VAL A 101 -9.48 10.96 7.80
CA VAL A 101 -10.45 10.70 6.73
C VAL A 101 -11.73 10.27 7.43
N ALA A 102 -12.60 11.23 7.71
CA ALA A 102 -13.94 10.95 8.21
C ALA A 102 -14.72 10.15 7.15
N GLY A 103 -14.68 8.82 7.26
CA GLY A 103 -15.48 7.87 6.50
C GLY A 103 -14.70 7.09 5.43
N THR A 104 -14.39 5.82 5.70
CA THR A 104 -15.25 4.70 5.29
C THR A 104 -14.74 3.39 5.88
N ASP A 105 -15.67 2.44 5.93
CA ASP A 105 -15.64 1.12 6.54
C ASP A 105 -14.32 0.36 6.51
N SER A 106 -14.09 -0.35 7.60
CA SER A 106 -12.94 -1.23 7.82
C SER A 106 -12.94 -2.37 6.81
N ALA A 107 -11.88 -2.46 6.01
CA ALA A 107 -11.44 -3.64 5.24
C ALA A 107 -12.39 -4.16 4.13
N PRO A 108 -11.83 -4.74 3.04
CA PRO A 108 -12.65 -5.50 2.10
C PRO A 108 -13.32 -6.69 2.82
N ALA A 109 -14.64 -6.78 2.67
CA ALA A 109 -15.51 -7.83 3.24
C ALA A 109 -15.33 -9.20 2.57
N SER A 110 -14.13 -9.55 2.10
CA SER A 110 -13.81 -10.85 1.49
C SER A 110 -13.45 -11.94 2.49
N PHE A 111 -13.56 -11.70 3.80
CA PHE A 111 -13.28 -12.69 4.86
C PHE A 111 -14.45 -12.96 5.82
N ARG A 112 -15.68 -12.67 5.40
CA ARG A 112 -16.90 -13.10 6.14
C ARG A 112 -17.73 -14.06 5.29
N ALA A 113 -17.36 -15.33 5.32
CA ALA A 113 -18.23 -16.49 5.14
C ALA A 113 -17.56 -17.71 5.75
#